data_AF-A0A3P7SAP9-F1
#
_entry.id   AF-A0A3P7SAP9-F1
#
_cell.length_a   1.000
_cell.length_b   1.000
_cell.length_c   1.000
_cell.angle_alpha   90.00
_cell.angle_beta   90.00
_cell.angle_gamma   90.00
#
_symmetry.space_group_name_H-M   'P 1'
#
loop_
_entity.id
_entity.type
_entity.pdbx_description
1 polymer ?
#
loop_
_entity_poly.entity_id
_entity_poly.type
_entity_poly.pdbx_seq_one_letter_code
_entity_poly.pdbx_strand_id
1 'polypeptide(L)' 'MKWSHNDQWLVSADHDGFVKYWQPNMNNVHMYQAHKDEPVRSIRL' A
#
# COMPACT_ATOMS: atom_id res chain seq x y z
N MET A 1 -4.68 3.69 4.04
CA MET A 1 -4.91 2.31 3.55
C MET A 1 -6.25 2.26 2.83
N LYS A 2 -6.36 1.47 1.76
CA LYS A 2 -7.58 1.42 0.96
C LYS A 2 -7.73 0.05 0.29
N TRP A 3 -8.96 -0.45 0.24
CA TRP A 3 -9.32 -1.63 -0.56
C TRP A 3 -9.67 -1.22 -2.00
N SER A 4 -9.34 -2.08 -2.96
CA SER A 4 -9.83 -1.97 -4.33
C SER A 4 -11.35 -2.22 -4.35
N HIS A 5 -12.04 -1.71 -5.38
CA HIS A 5 -13.52 -1.81 -5.46
C HIS A 5 -14.07 -3.24 -5.44
N ASN A 6 -13.26 -4.22 -5.84
CA ASN A 6 -13.60 -5.64 -5.88
C ASN A 6 -13.02 -6.45 -4.70
N ASP A 7 -12.51 -5.77 -3.67
CA ASP A 7 -11.94 -6.36 -2.46
C ASP A 7 -10.78 -7.37 -2.69
N GLN A 8 -10.16 -7.35 -3.86
CA GLN A 8 -9.02 -8.23 -4.18
C GLN A 8 -7.69 -7.70 -3.67
N TRP A 9 -7.58 -6.39 -3.48
CA TRP A 9 -6.33 -5.75 -3.12
C TRP A 9 -6.55 -4.77 -1.97
N LEU A 10 -5.74 -4.94 -0.93
CA LEU A 10 -5.51 -3.89 0.04
C LEU A 10 -4.19 -3.21 -0.31
N VAL A 11 -4.22 -1.89 -0.43
CA VAL A 11 -3.01 -1.09 -0.55
C VAL A 11 -2.83 -0.27 0.71
N SER A 12 -1.61 -0.30 1.24
CA SER A 12 -1.20 0.49 2.40
C SER A 12 0.07 1.27 2.06
N ALA A 13 0.32 2.31 2.85
CA ALA A 13 1.56 3.04 2.77
C ALA A 13 1.98 3.50 4.17
N ASP A 14 3.27 3.77 4.37
CA ASP A 14 3.84 4.07 5.68
C ASP A 14 4.69 5.35 5.72
N HIS A 15 5.23 5.65 6.91
CA HIS A 15 6.01 6.85 7.18
C HIS A 15 7.41 6.83 6.55
N ASP A 16 7.93 5.65 6.23
CA ASP A 16 9.22 5.47 5.55
C ASP A 16 9.10 5.59 4.02
N GLY A 17 7.90 5.93 3.53
CA GLY A 17 7.65 6.21 2.12
C GLY A 17 7.39 4.96 1.28
N PHE A 18 7.10 3.80 1.87
CA PHE A 18 6.78 2.58 1.14
C PHE A 18 5.29 2.48 0.82
N VAL A 19 5.01 1.85 -0.32
CA VAL A 19 3.68 1.38 -0.71
C VAL A 19 3.72 -0.14 -0.76
N LYS A 20 2.71 -0.78 -0.15
CA LYS A 20 2.61 -2.24 0.01
C LYS A 20 1.27 -2.74 -0.55
N TYR A 21 1.32 -3.87 -1.26
CA TYR A 21 0.18 -4.54 -1.86
C TYR A 21 -0.09 -5.85 -1.12
N TRP A 22 -1.34 -6.04 -0.75
CA TRP A 22 -1.78 -7.16 0.04
C TRP A 22 -2.96 -7.85 -0.63
N GLN A 23 -2.91 -9.18 -0.64
CA GLN A 23 -4.07 -10.02 -0.95
C GLN A 23 -4.98 -10.15 0.29
N PRO A 24 -6.24 -10.62 0.15
CA PRO A 24 -7.18 -10.71 1.27
C PRO A 24 -6.75 -11.64 2.42
N ASN A 25 -5.87 -12.59 2.11
CA ASN A 25 -5.23 -13.48 3.09
C ASN A 25 -4.06 -12.81 3.86
N MET A 26 -3.89 -11.49 3.73
CA MET A 26 -2.80 -10.71 4.31
C MET A 26 -1.40 -11.10 3.81
N ASN A 27 -1.30 -11.72 2.64
CA ASN A 27 -0.02 -11.94 1.98
C ASN A 27 0.48 -10.64 1.33
N ASN A 28 1.71 -10.22 1.67
CA ASN A 28 2.38 -9.11 1.02
C ASN A 28 3.00 -9.60 -0.29
N VAL A 29 2.40 -9.24 -1.41
CA VAL A 29 2.88 -9.70 -2.73
C VAL A 29 3.89 -8.74 -3.35
N HIS A 30 3.86 -7.47 -2.94
CA HIS A 30 4.71 -6.46 -3.52
C HIS A 30 4.87 -5.26 -2.61
N MET A 31 6.08 -4.71 -2.59
CA MET A 31 6.43 -3.50 -1.86
C MET A 31 7.46 -2.72 -2.67
N TYR A 32 7.27 -1.42 -2.75
CA TYR A 32 8.27 -0.51 -3.32
C TYR A 32 8.33 0.81 -2.57
N GLN A 33 9.49 1.47 -2.65
CA GLN A 33 9.71 2.78 -2.06
C GLN A 33 9.17 3.86 -3.03
N ALA A 34 8.05 4.48 -2.68
CA ALA A 34 7.44 5.55 -3.47
C ALA A 34 8.07 6.91 -3.15
N HIS A 35 8.42 7.14 -1.88
CA HIS A 35 9.08 8.33 -1.38
C HIS A 35 10.32 7.92 -0.56
N LYS A 36 11.42 8.68 -0.67
CA LYS A 36 12.69 8.30 -0.02
C LYS A 36 12.83 8.85 1.40
N ASP A 37 12.47 10.11 1.59
CA ASP A 37 12.72 10.85 2.84
C ASP A 37 11.43 11.48 3.38
N GLU A 38 10.27 11.09 2.85
CA GLU A 38 8.98 11.69 3.17
C GLU A 38 7.90 10.60 3.31
N PRO A 39 6.94 10.77 4.24
CA PRO A 39 5.86 9.82 4.45
C PRO A 39 4.83 9.87 3.31
N VAL A 40 4.24 8.72 3.00
CA VAL A 40 3.11 8.67 2.08
C VAL A 40 1.84 9.13 2.80
N ARG A 41 1.35 10.33 2.46
CA ARG A 41 0.22 10.96 3.16
C ARG A 41 -1.15 10.46 2.72
N SER A 42 -1.28 10.00 1.48
CA SER A 42 -2.54 9.51 0.93
C SER A 42 -2.30 8.53 -0.21
N ILE A 43 -3.23 7.59 -0.36
CA ILE A 43 -3.25 6.60 -1.43
C ILE A 43 -4.66 6.52 -2.02
N ARG A 44 -4.75 6.46 -3.34
CA ARG A 44 -6.01 6.36 -4.07
C ARG A 44 -5.97 5.15 -5.01
N LEU A 45 -6.98 4.32 -4.89
CA LEU A 45 -7.34 3.21 -5.79
C LEU A 45 -8.59 3.57 -6.57
#